data_AF-A0A958UI34-F1
#
_entry.id   AF-A0A958UI34-F1
#
_cell.length_a   1.000
_cell.length_b   1.000
_cell.length_c   1.000
_cell.angle_alpha   90.00
_cell.angle_beta   90.00
_cell.angle_gamma   90.00
#
_symmetry.space_group_name_H-M   'P 1'
#
loop_
_entity.id
_entity.type
_entity.pdbx_description
1 polymer ?
#
loop_
_entity_poly.entity_id
_entity_poly.type
_entity_poly.pdbx_seq_one_letter_code
_entity_poly.pdbx_strand_id
1 'polypeptide(L)'
;DYSFVTGEAEPISKQSGDKLFAGGKQQAGILEVEVLKPVAQSYLTQLWSNDVFSKDKTGVFESLTDSISKRFTVAILSVAFISTIFWLLVDPSKAFNVFTSVLIVACPCAIALAAPFTLGNVLRIFGREKLYLKEASVIEQMARLDTVVFDKTGTLTTNQKSIITYEGLTLTKEEKQLLNSTLRASNHPLSRTLYAILDKNEIQTLDDFEEEVGKGISATFNNNSIKVGSYEFVGFFDENTSEVKNKTTVHISANQVYKGCYIFNSEYRKGIAELFEQLENDKEVIVLSGDNEGEREYLETLLPKNTKFFFNQKPDDKLNFIKTLQQSGKQVLMVGDGLNDAGALKQSNVGFVISENTNVFSPACDGILDASQFRKIGDYLELSKSGVKIIKLAFILSLLYNLGGLSFAVLGHLRPVIAAILMPLSSISIVVFTTIATQYMGKKLRMDINKEN
;
A
#
# COMPACT_ATOMS: atom_id res chain seq x y z
N ASP A 1 7.30 2.77 -24.88
CA ASP A 1 7.91 3.00 -23.56
C ASP A 1 7.65 1.80 -22.68
N TYR A 2 8.72 1.17 -22.20
CA TYR A 2 8.67 -0.01 -21.33
C TYR A 2 9.26 0.27 -19.95
N SER A 3 9.35 1.54 -19.53
CA SER A 3 9.86 1.93 -18.21
C SER A 3 9.17 1.21 -17.06
N PHE A 4 7.85 1.01 -17.14
CA PHE A 4 7.09 0.23 -16.16
C PHE A 4 7.48 -1.26 -16.09
N VAL A 5 7.90 -1.85 -17.21
CA VAL A 5 8.17 -3.29 -17.33
C VAL A 5 9.64 -3.63 -17.14
N THR A 6 10.53 -2.73 -17.55
CA THR A 6 11.98 -2.94 -17.64
C THR A 6 12.79 -2.03 -16.73
N GLY A 7 12.20 -0.94 -16.21
CA GLY A 7 12.91 0.09 -15.46
C GLY A 7 13.74 1.05 -16.31
N GLU A 8 13.86 0.80 -17.62
CA GLU A 8 14.62 1.70 -18.52
C GLU A 8 13.75 2.84 -19.02
N ALA A 9 14.25 4.08 -18.86
CA ALA A 9 13.51 5.30 -19.18
C ALA A 9 13.42 5.57 -20.70
N GLU A 10 14.31 5.00 -21.51
CA GLU A 10 14.32 5.26 -22.95
C GLU A 10 13.20 4.49 -23.68
N PRO A 11 12.36 5.18 -24.48
CA PRO A 11 11.37 4.52 -25.29
C PRO A 11 12.01 3.66 -26.38
N ILE A 12 11.67 2.37 -26.40
CA ILE A 12 12.11 1.45 -27.46
C ILE A 12 11.20 1.63 -28.69
N SER A 13 11.82 1.82 -29.87
CA SER A 13 11.11 1.83 -31.15
C SER A 13 10.69 0.41 -31.55
N LYS A 14 9.49 0.27 -32.12
CA LYS A 14 8.90 -1.02 -32.51
C LYS A 14 8.38 -0.95 -33.94
N GLN A 15 8.55 -2.04 -34.66
CA GLN A 15 8.08 -2.19 -36.05
C GLN A 15 7.05 -3.32 -36.16
N SER A 16 6.35 -3.38 -37.29
CA SER A 16 5.39 -4.45 -37.57
C SER A 16 6.07 -5.81 -37.52
N GLY A 17 5.45 -6.78 -36.82
CA GLY A 17 6.01 -8.10 -36.56
C GLY A 17 6.78 -8.23 -35.24
N ASP A 18 7.13 -7.12 -34.58
CA ASP A 18 7.74 -7.16 -33.26
C ASP A 18 6.75 -7.63 -32.20
N LYS A 19 7.25 -8.45 -31.27
CA LYS A 19 6.48 -8.79 -30.07
C LYS A 19 6.42 -7.59 -29.14
N LEU A 20 5.20 -7.27 -28.72
CA LEU A 20 4.92 -6.30 -27.67
C LEU A 20 4.58 -7.05 -26.39
N PHE A 21 5.23 -6.68 -25.29
CA PHE A 21 4.86 -7.13 -23.96
C PHE A 21 3.74 -6.27 -23.40
N ALA A 22 2.82 -6.88 -22.64
CA ALA A 22 1.81 -6.16 -21.89
C ALA A 22 2.48 -5.27 -20.82
N GLY A 23 1.94 -4.07 -20.58
CA GLY A 23 2.48 -3.10 -19.61
C GLY A 23 3.32 -1.98 -20.22
N GLY A 24 3.59 -2.00 -21.53
CA GLY A 24 4.23 -0.87 -22.22
C GLY A 24 3.24 0.28 -22.50
N LYS A 25 3.74 1.52 -22.48
CA LYS A 25 3.01 2.73 -22.88
C LYS A 25 3.39 3.12 -24.31
N GLN A 26 2.39 3.31 -25.18
CA GLN A 26 2.60 3.89 -26.50
C GLN A 26 2.87 5.39 -26.35
N GLN A 27 3.99 5.87 -26.91
CA GLN A 27 4.39 7.29 -26.82
C GLN A 27 4.05 8.07 -28.10
N ALA A 28 4.07 7.42 -29.27
CA ALA A 28 3.83 8.08 -30.56
C ALA A 28 3.19 7.12 -31.58
N GLY A 29 2.58 7.70 -32.63
CA GLY A 29 1.98 6.97 -33.75
C GLY A 29 0.62 6.33 -33.45
N ILE A 30 0.10 5.56 -34.41
CA ILE A 30 -1.07 4.68 -34.26
C ILE A 30 -0.54 3.24 -34.40
N LEU A 31 -1.02 2.33 -33.55
CA LEU A 31 -0.66 0.91 -33.62
C LEU A 31 -1.92 0.05 -33.69
N GLU A 32 -1.85 -1.01 -34.49
CA GLU A 32 -2.82 -2.10 -34.49
C GLU A 32 -2.10 -3.36 -33.98
N VAL A 33 -2.73 -4.08 -33.05
CA VAL A 33 -2.10 -5.20 -32.35
C VAL A 33 -2.97 -6.45 -32.35
N GLU A 34 -2.32 -7.58 -32.61
CA GLU A 34 -2.89 -8.89 -32.45
C GLU A 34 -2.54 -9.45 -31.06
N VAL A 35 -3.56 -9.91 -30.32
CA VAL A 35 -3.37 -10.52 -29.00
C VAL A 35 -2.83 -11.94 -29.16
N LEU A 36 -1.53 -12.12 -28.96
CA LEU A 36 -0.87 -13.44 -29.08
C LEU A 36 -1.11 -14.37 -27.87
N LYS A 37 -1.31 -13.81 -26.66
CA LYS A 37 -1.51 -14.58 -25.42
C LYS A 37 -2.48 -13.87 -24.45
N PRO A 38 -3.34 -14.60 -23.72
CA PRO A 38 -4.24 -14.02 -22.73
C PRO A 38 -3.51 -13.53 -21.45
N VAL A 39 -4.08 -12.51 -20.79
CA VAL A 39 -3.50 -11.78 -19.63
C VAL A 39 -3.09 -12.68 -18.45
N ALA A 40 -3.78 -13.80 -18.25
CA ALA A 40 -3.45 -14.76 -17.19
C ALA A 40 -2.04 -15.38 -17.31
N GLN A 41 -1.39 -15.28 -18.48
CA GLN A 41 -0.03 -15.75 -18.73
C GLN A 41 0.93 -14.61 -19.11
N SER A 42 0.59 -13.36 -18.75
CA SER A 42 1.41 -12.18 -19.00
C SER A 42 2.69 -12.17 -18.16
N TYR A 43 3.74 -11.56 -18.70
CA TYR A 43 4.98 -11.24 -17.97
C TYR A 43 4.70 -10.40 -16.70
N LEU A 44 3.64 -9.57 -16.70
CA LEU A 44 3.22 -8.81 -15.51
C LEU A 44 2.72 -9.72 -14.37
N THR A 45 1.97 -10.77 -14.70
CA THR A 45 1.51 -11.76 -13.72
C THR A 45 2.69 -12.57 -13.19
N GLN A 46 3.66 -12.89 -14.06
CA GLN A 46 4.91 -13.53 -13.66
C GLN A 46 5.79 -12.63 -12.78
N LEU A 47 5.86 -11.31 -13.04
CA LEU A 47 6.58 -10.38 -12.14
C LEU A 47 5.98 -10.37 -10.73
N TRP A 48 4.65 -10.55 -10.61
CA TRP A 48 3.97 -10.54 -9.32
C TRP A 48 4.07 -11.89 -8.57
N SER A 49 4.07 -13.00 -9.32
CA SER A 49 4.22 -14.37 -8.80
C SER A 49 5.67 -14.88 -8.79
N ASN A 50 6.64 -14.09 -9.27
CA ASN A 50 8.03 -14.51 -9.34
C ASN A 50 8.61 -14.55 -7.93
N ASP A 51 9.13 -15.72 -7.56
CA ASP A 51 9.83 -15.98 -6.30
C ASP A 51 11.02 -15.03 -6.08
N VAL A 52 11.52 -14.34 -7.11
CA VAL A 52 12.56 -13.31 -7.00
C VAL A 52 12.12 -12.12 -6.13
N PHE A 53 10.81 -11.85 -6.04
CA PHE A 53 10.22 -10.87 -5.12
C PHE A 53 9.65 -11.49 -3.85
N SER A 54 9.67 -12.84 -3.73
CA SER A 54 9.39 -13.49 -2.45
C SER A 54 10.51 -13.12 -1.48
N LYS A 55 10.13 -12.69 -0.29
CA LYS A 55 11.08 -12.32 0.75
C LYS A 55 11.87 -13.58 1.13
N ASP A 56 13.16 -13.64 0.81
CA ASP A 56 14.15 -14.45 1.54
C ASP A 56 14.29 -13.90 2.97
N LYS A 57 13.19 -13.85 3.72
CA LYS A 57 13.24 -13.59 5.15
C LYS A 57 13.71 -14.90 5.79
N THR A 58 14.92 -14.86 6.31
CA THR A 58 15.58 -15.85 7.20
C THR A 58 14.83 -16.14 8.51
N GLY A 59 13.52 -15.92 8.54
CA GLY A 59 12.61 -16.35 9.57
C GLY A 59 11.29 -16.63 8.88
N VAL A 60 11.07 -17.90 8.49
CA VAL A 60 9.72 -18.42 8.29
C VAL A 60 8.94 -17.98 9.52
N PHE A 61 7.99 -17.07 9.34
CA PHE A 61 7.12 -16.68 10.43
C PHE A 61 6.36 -17.96 10.80
N GLU A 62 6.79 -18.64 11.87
CA GLU A 62 5.99 -19.72 12.44
C GLU A 62 4.65 -19.09 12.79
N SER A 63 3.60 -19.52 12.10
CA SER A 63 2.26 -19.08 12.46
C SER A 63 2.05 -19.42 13.94
N LEU A 64 1.25 -18.61 14.65
CA LEU A 64 0.91 -18.92 16.05
C LEU A 64 0.43 -20.38 16.20
N THR A 65 -0.21 -20.90 15.16
CA THR A 65 -0.70 -22.27 15.02
C THR A 65 0.42 -23.33 14.99
N ASP A 66 1.49 -23.10 14.23
CA ASP A 66 2.56 -24.10 14.03
C ASP A 66 3.35 -24.37 15.30
N SER A 67 3.75 -23.29 15.99
CA SER A 67 4.53 -23.39 17.22
C SER A 67 3.76 -24.10 18.35
N ILE A 68 2.46 -23.86 18.43
CA ILE A 68 1.56 -24.51 19.40
C ILE A 68 1.35 -25.99 19.05
N SER A 69 1.12 -26.31 17.78
CA SER A 69 0.78 -27.67 17.34
C SER A 69 1.85 -28.69 17.72
N LYS A 70 3.14 -28.35 17.57
CA LYS A 70 4.26 -29.26 17.88
C LYS A 70 4.26 -29.72 19.34
N ARG A 71 4.06 -28.81 20.30
CA ARG A 71 4.03 -29.14 21.73
C ARG A 71 2.74 -29.87 22.11
N PHE A 72 1.64 -29.48 21.47
CA PHE A 72 0.32 -30.06 21.71
C PHE A 72 0.25 -31.54 21.34
N THR A 73 0.82 -31.94 20.19
CA THR A 73 0.83 -33.35 19.75
C THR A 73 1.54 -34.27 20.74
N VAL A 74 2.70 -33.87 21.27
CA VAL A 74 3.45 -34.68 22.25
C VAL A 74 2.66 -34.86 23.55
N ALA A 75 2.00 -33.80 24.02
CA ALA A 75 1.17 -33.86 25.21
C ALA A 75 -0.02 -34.83 25.04
N ILE A 76 -0.69 -34.78 23.89
CA ILE A 76 -1.84 -35.65 23.59
C ILE A 76 -1.45 -37.13 23.59
N LEU A 77 -0.38 -37.47 22.88
CA LEU A 77 0.08 -38.86 22.81
C LEU A 77 0.42 -39.37 24.21
N SER A 78 1.10 -38.56 25.01
CA SER A 78 1.42 -38.90 26.40
C SER A 78 0.16 -39.18 27.23
N VAL A 79 -0.85 -38.31 27.15
CA VAL A 79 -2.14 -38.50 27.85
C VAL A 79 -2.86 -39.76 27.38
N ALA A 80 -2.87 -40.03 26.06
CA ALA A 80 -3.49 -41.22 25.50
C ALA A 80 -2.86 -42.51 26.07
N PHE A 81 -1.53 -42.61 26.02
CA PHE A 81 -0.83 -43.80 26.54
C PHE A 81 -0.98 -43.97 28.05
N ILE A 82 -0.82 -42.90 28.83
CA ILE A 82 -0.96 -42.96 30.30
C ILE A 82 -2.37 -43.41 30.68
N SER A 83 -3.40 -42.83 30.04
CA SER A 83 -4.80 -43.17 30.32
C SER A 83 -5.12 -44.62 29.94
N THR A 84 -4.59 -45.10 28.81
CA THR A 84 -4.76 -46.50 28.40
C THR A 84 -4.09 -47.46 29.35
N ILE A 85 -2.86 -47.18 29.79
CA ILE A 85 -2.15 -48.03 30.78
C ILE A 85 -2.96 -48.11 32.08
N PHE A 86 -3.47 -46.98 32.58
CA PHE A 86 -4.32 -46.96 33.78
C PHE A 86 -5.54 -47.87 33.62
N TRP A 87 -6.27 -47.75 32.50
CA TRP A 87 -7.46 -48.57 32.27
C TRP A 87 -7.16 -50.04 31.99
N LEU A 88 -5.99 -50.39 31.43
CA LEU A 88 -5.57 -51.80 31.31
C LEU A 88 -5.40 -52.47 32.68
N LEU A 89 -5.05 -51.72 33.73
CA LEU A 89 -4.91 -52.25 35.09
C LEU A 89 -6.24 -52.30 35.84
N VAL A 90 -7.16 -51.36 35.59
CA VAL A 90 -8.43 -51.25 36.30
C VAL A 90 -9.57 -52.01 35.62
N ASP A 91 -9.77 -51.80 34.31
CA ASP A 91 -10.83 -52.41 33.50
C ASP A 91 -10.42 -52.43 32.01
N PRO A 92 -9.80 -53.54 31.55
CA PRO A 92 -9.27 -53.66 30.18
C PRO A 92 -10.32 -53.42 29.08
N SER A 93 -11.61 -53.63 29.38
CA SER A 93 -12.68 -53.45 28.39
C SER A 93 -12.84 -52.00 27.93
N LYS A 94 -12.40 -51.04 28.76
CA LYS A 94 -12.46 -49.60 28.46
C LYS A 94 -11.18 -49.06 27.82
N ALA A 95 -10.06 -49.76 27.95
CA ALA A 95 -8.75 -49.25 27.52
C ALA A 95 -8.71 -48.84 26.05
N PHE A 96 -9.29 -49.64 25.16
CA PHE A 96 -9.35 -49.35 23.72
C PHE A 96 -10.27 -48.16 23.40
N ASN A 97 -11.42 -48.08 24.08
CA ASN A 97 -12.36 -46.95 23.94
C ASN A 97 -11.75 -45.64 24.43
N VAL A 98 -11.04 -45.67 25.56
CA VAL A 98 -10.32 -44.52 26.11
C VAL A 98 -9.22 -44.05 25.17
N PHE A 99 -8.38 -44.98 24.67
CA PHE A 99 -7.30 -44.66 23.74
C PHE A 99 -7.83 -43.95 22.50
N THR A 100 -8.81 -44.55 21.83
CA THR A 100 -9.37 -44.02 20.58
C THR A 100 -10.14 -42.72 20.80
N SER A 101 -10.95 -42.62 21.86
CA SER A 101 -11.66 -41.38 22.22
C SER A 101 -10.70 -40.22 22.51
N VAL A 102 -9.61 -40.45 23.25
CA VAL A 102 -8.61 -39.41 23.55
C VAL A 102 -7.99 -38.87 22.26
N LEU A 103 -7.56 -39.76 21.35
CA LEU A 103 -6.95 -39.34 20.08
C LEU A 103 -7.92 -38.57 19.17
N ILE A 104 -9.20 -38.99 19.12
CA ILE A 104 -10.22 -38.31 18.30
C ILE A 104 -10.52 -36.92 18.85
N VAL A 105 -10.83 -36.81 20.15
CA VAL A 105 -11.19 -35.53 20.78
C VAL A 105 -10.05 -34.53 20.75
N ALA A 106 -8.82 -35.02 20.83
CA ALA A 106 -7.66 -34.16 20.90
C ALA A 106 -7.26 -33.54 19.55
N CYS A 107 -7.95 -33.82 18.42
CA CYS A 107 -7.61 -33.17 17.14
C CYS A 107 -7.67 -31.64 17.28
N PRO A 108 -6.58 -30.90 16.97
CA PRO A 108 -6.59 -29.44 16.96
C PRO A 108 -7.29 -28.87 15.70
N CYS A 109 -8.29 -29.56 15.17
CA CYS A 109 -8.97 -29.25 13.92
C CYS A 109 -9.56 -27.81 13.93
N ALA A 110 -10.16 -27.40 15.04
CA ALA A 110 -10.70 -26.04 15.22
C ALA A 110 -9.60 -24.96 15.25
N ILE A 111 -8.45 -25.26 15.86
CA ILE A 111 -7.30 -24.35 15.96
C ILE A 111 -6.72 -24.09 14.56
N ALA A 112 -6.57 -25.15 13.76
CA ALA A 112 -6.05 -25.04 12.40
C ALA A 112 -6.96 -24.21 11.48
N LEU A 113 -8.28 -24.22 11.70
CA LEU A 113 -9.24 -23.47 10.89
C LEU A 113 -9.46 -22.04 11.38
N ALA A 114 -9.26 -21.74 12.66
CA ALA A 114 -9.55 -20.42 13.23
C ALA A 114 -8.78 -19.29 12.53
N ALA A 115 -7.48 -19.47 12.26
CA ALA A 115 -6.66 -18.45 11.61
C ALA A 115 -7.02 -18.22 10.13
N PRO A 116 -7.06 -19.25 9.25
CA PRO A 116 -7.46 -19.07 7.85
C PRO A 116 -8.83 -18.41 7.67
N PHE A 117 -9.83 -18.79 8.49
CA PHE A 117 -11.16 -18.19 8.40
C PHE A 117 -11.18 -16.75 8.93
N THR A 118 -10.50 -16.48 10.04
CA THR A 118 -10.43 -15.11 10.60
C THR A 118 -9.70 -14.18 9.64
N LEU A 119 -8.48 -14.54 9.23
CA LEU A 119 -7.66 -13.70 8.35
C LEU A 119 -8.26 -13.59 6.95
N GLY A 120 -8.81 -14.68 6.40
CA GLY A 120 -9.50 -14.65 5.11
C GLY A 120 -10.74 -13.75 5.12
N ASN A 121 -11.49 -13.75 6.23
CA ASN A 121 -12.64 -12.85 6.34
C ASN A 121 -12.22 -11.37 6.54
N VAL A 122 -11.15 -11.11 7.30
CA VAL A 122 -10.59 -9.76 7.44
C VAL A 122 -10.04 -9.26 6.10
N LEU A 123 -9.33 -10.10 5.34
CA LEU A 123 -8.84 -9.78 4.00
C LEU A 123 -10.00 -9.41 3.06
N ARG A 124 -11.12 -10.16 3.12
CA ARG A 124 -12.34 -9.83 2.38
C ARG A 124 -12.94 -8.49 2.80
N ILE A 125 -12.91 -8.15 4.10
CA ILE A 125 -13.37 -6.84 4.60
C ILE A 125 -12.46 -5.72 4.07
N PHE A 126 -11.15 -5.89 4.16
CA PHE A 126 -10.17 -4.93 3.62
C PHE A 126 -10.36 -4.69 2.11
N GLY A 127 -10.50 -5.74 1.32
CA GLY A 127 -10.71 -5.60 -0.13
C GLY A 127 -12.01 -4.88 -0.51
N ARG A 128 -13.07 -5.01 0.32
CA ARG A 128 -14.32 -4.23 0.14
C ARG A 128 -14.14 -2.76 0.50
N GLU A 129 -13.24 -2.49 1.42
CA GLU A 129 -12.84 -1.15 1.84
C GLU A 129 -11.61 -0.66 1.05
N LYS A 130 -11.28 -1.29 -0.08
CA LYS A 130 -10.22 -0.89 -1.01
C LYS A 130 -8.78 -0.90 -0.45
N LEU A 131 -8.52 -1.73 0.56
CA LEU A 131 -7.17 -2.16 0.93
C LEU A 131 -6.95 -3.59 0.41
N TYR A 132 -6.03 -3.75 -0.53
CA TYR A 132 -5.73 -5.01 -1.18
C TYR A 132 -4.37 -5.53 -0.70
N LEU A 133 -4.38 -6.52 0.20
CA LEU A 133 -3.15 -7.15 0.68
C LEU A 133 -2.75 -8.32 -0.23
N LYS A 134 -1.44 -8.50 -0.41
CA LYS A 134 -0.87 -9.60 -1.21
C LYS A 134 -1.16 -10.96 -0.58
N GLU A 135 -1.09 -11.04 0.75
CA GLU A 135 -1.26 -12.28 1.51
C GLU A 135 -1.99 -12.02 2.84
N ALA A 136 -2.70 -13.03 3.34
CA ALA A 136 -3.41 -12.95 4.62
C ALA A 136 -2.46 -12.85 5.83
N SER A 137 -1.23 -13.37 5.70
CA SER A 137 -0.16 -13.32 6.72
C SER A 137 0.24 -11.87 7.07
N VAL A 138 0.06 -10.93 6.13
CA VAL A 138 0.35 -9.50 6.33
C VAL A 138 -0.52 -8.91 7.45
N ILE A 139 -1.76 -9.40 7.61
CA ILE A 139 -2.69 -8.95 8.66
C ILE A 139 -2.12 -9.23 10.06
N GLU A 140 -1.45 -10.37 10.25
CA GLU A 140 -0.81 -10.69 11.53
C GLU A 140 0.40 -9.79 11.80
N GLN A 141 1.15 -9.43 10.76
CA GLN A 141 2.26 -8.48 10.86
C GLN A 141 1.74 -7.08 11.21
N MET A 142 0.67 -6.63 10.54
CA MET A 142 -0.02 -5.35 10.82
C MET A 142 -0.44 -5.21 12.29
N ALA A 143 -0.88 -6.29 12.91
CA ALA A 143 -1.28 -6.30 14.32
C ALA A 143 -0.12 -6.01 15.31
N ARG A 144 1.13 -6.20 14.88
CA ARG A 144 2.33 -6.04 15.71
C ARG A 144 3.10 -4.75 15.44
N LEU A 145 2.68 -3.96 14.44
CA LEU A 145 3.36 -2.73 14.06
C LEU A 145 3.28 -1.69 15.19
N ASP A 146 4.43 -1.08 15.47
CA ASP A 146 4.61 -0.06 16.51
C ASP A 146 5.09 1.28 15.93
N THR A 147 5.57 1.28 14.69
CA THR A 147 6.11 2.45 14.02
C THR A 147 5.52 2.57 12.62
N VAL A 148 5.09 3.77 12.24
CA VAL A 148 4.56 4.09 10.90
C VAL A 148 5.44 5.17 10.27
N VAL A 149 5.97 4.86 9.11
CA VAL A 149 6.82 5.74 8.32
C VAL A 149 6.07 6.09 7.04
N PHE A 150 5.87 7.38 6.79
CA PHE A 150 5.26 7.89 5.57
C PHE A 150 6.32 8.51 4.66
N ASP A 151 6.31 8.18 3.38
CA ASP A 151 6.90 9.08 2.38
C ASP A 151 6.05 10.36 2.27
N LYS A 152 6.65 11.49 1.91
CA LYS A 152 5.89 12.73 1.69
C LYS A 152 5.25 12.75 0.32
N THR A 153 6.07 12.71 -0.72
CA THR A 153 5.66 13.01 -2.10
C THR A 153 4.89 11.83 -2.69
N GLY A 154 3.73 12.09 -3.27
CA GLY A 154 2.82 11.05 -3.81
C GLY A 154 2.04 10.27 -2.74
N THR A 155 2.48 10.33 -1.49
CA THR A 155 1.87 9.62 -0.35
C THR A 155 1.06 10.54 0.55
N LEU A 156 1.67 11.54 1.20
CA LEU A 156 0.94 12.58 1.94
C LEU A 156 0.38 13.62 0.99
N THR A 157 1.04 13.84 -0.15
CA THR A 157 0.55 14.74 -1.19
C THR A 157 -0.19 13.96 -2.29
N THR A 158 -1.12 14.63 -2.96
CA THR A 158 -1.78 14.09 -4.15
C THR A 158 -1.26 14.75 -5.42
N ASN A 159 -1.11 13.95 -6.46
CA ASN A 159 -0.71 14.42 -7.80
C ASN A 159 -1.92 14.76 -8.69
N GLN A 160 -3.16 14.59 -8.20
CA GLN A 160 -4.37 14.80 -9.00
C GLN A 160 -4.75 16.28 -9.18
N LYS A 161 -4.40 17.14 -8.21
CA LYS A 161 -4.75 18.56 -8.20
C LYS A 161 -3.56 19.37 -7.74
N SER A 162 -2.72 19.79 -8.67
CA SER A 162 -1.70 20.79 -8.37
C SER A 162 -2.40 22.14 -8.21
N ILE A 163 -2.23 22.78 -7.06
CA ILE A 163 -2.63 24.18 -6.89
C ILE A 163 -1.59 25.00 -7.63
N ILE A 164 -2.01 25.63 -8.74
CA ILE A 164 -1.13 26.44 -9.56
C ILE A 164 -1.45 27.91 -9.30
N THR A 165 -0.47 28.65 -8.79
CA THR A 165 -0.57 30.10 -8.60
C THR A 165 0.33 30.82 -9.60
N TYR A 166 -0.15 31.93 -10.16
CA TYR A 166 0.65 32.78 -11.04
C TYR A 166 1.24 33.95 -10.26
N GLU A 167 2.54 34.13 -10.34
CA GLU A 167 3.26 35.28 -9.79
C GLU A 167 3.97 36.03 -10.91
N GLY A 168 3.60 37.29 -11.12
CA GLY A 168 4.21 38.17 -12.11
C GLY A 168 3.26 39.20 -12.70
N LEU A 169 3.69 39.79 -13.83
CA LEU A 169 2.93 40.72 -14.64
C LEU A 169 1.71 40.03 -15.28
N THR A 170 0.55 40.69 -15.22
CA THR A 170 -0.67 40.21 -15.86
C THR A 170 -0.47 40.04 -17.37
N LEU A 171 -0.70 38.83 -17.88
CA LEU A 171 -0.65 38.54 -19.31
C LEU A 171 -1.83 39.20 -20.05
N THR A 172 -1.56 39.76 -21.24
CA THR A 172 -2.61 40.30 -22.12
C THR A 172 -3.49 39.17 -22.68
N LYS A 173 -4.61 39.52 -23.31
CA LYS A 173 -5.51 38.53 -23.92
C LYS A 173 -4.78 37.74 -25.03
N GLU A 174 -3.98 38.42 -25.84
CA GLU A 174 -3.18 37.81 -26.90
C GLU A 174 -2.12 36.87 -26.33
N GLU A 175 -1.41 37.31 -25.27
CA GLU A 175 -0.39 36.50 -24.60
C GLU A 175 -0.99 35.24 -23.96
N LYS A 176 -2.18 35.33 -23.35
CA LYS A 176 -2.90 34.17 -22.81
C LYS A 176 -3.33 33.20 -23.89
N GLN A 177 -3.80 33.69 -25.06
CA GLN A 177 -4.17 32.84 -26.20
C GLN A 177 -2.95 32.10 -26.77
N LEU A 178 -1.83 32.82 -26.92
CA LEU A 178 -0.58 32.24 -27.41
C LEU A 178 -0.01 31.21 -26.43
N LEU A 179 0.00 31.52 -25.13
CA LEU A 179 0.38 30.58 -24.07
C LEU A 179 -0.45 29.30 -24.12
N ASN A 180 -1.78 29.43 -24.23
CA ASN A 180 -2.68 28.29 -24.24
C ASN A 180 -2.43 27.37 -25.46
N SER A 181 -2.23 27.98 -26.63
CA SER A 181 -1.93 27.27 -27.87
C SER A 181 -0.57 26.56 -27.81
N THR A 182 0.43 27.21 -27.19
CA THR A 182 1.78 26.65 -26.97
C THR A 182 1.76 25.45 -26.02
N LEU A 183 1.06 25.56 -24.89
CA LEU A 183 0.93 24.47 -23.92
C LEU A 183 0.16 23.28 -24.49
N ARG A 184 -0.82 23.54 -25.36
CA ARG A 184 -1.57 22.48 -26.06
C ARG A 184 -0.68 21.62 -26.95
N ALA A 185 0.34 22.22 -27.57
CA ALA A 185 1.24 21.52 -28.47
C ALA A 185 2.22 20.58 -27.73
N SER A 186 2.60 20.90 -26.49
CA SER A 186 3.54 20.09 -25.69
C SER A 186 2.88 18.88 -25.02
N ASN A 187 3.59 17.76 -24.99
CA ASN A 187 3.20 16.54 -24.26
C ASN A 187 3.72 16.49 -22.82
N HIS A 188 4.51 17.46 -22.38
CA HIS A 188 5.09 17.47 -21.05
C HIS A 188 4.00 17.52 -19.95
N PRO A 189 4.11 16.74 -18.86
CA PRO A 189 3.08 16.70 -17.81
C PRO A 189 2.73 18.07 -17.24
N LEU A 190 3.73 18.91 -16.94
CA LEU A 190 3.50 20.28 -16.44
C LEU A 190 2.75 21.15 -17.46
N SER A 191 3.05 21.02 -18.75
CA SER A 191 2.36 21.74 -19.82
C SER A 191 0.90 21.31 -19.92
N ARG A 192 0.63 20.00 -19.81
CA ARG A 192 -0.73 19.44 -19.81
C ARG A 192 -1.53 19.88 -18.59
N THR A 193 -0.91 19.89 -17.40
CA THR A 193 -1.56 20.36 -16.17
C THR A 193 -1.87 21.86 -16.25
N LEU A 194 -0.93 22.68 -16.73
CA LEU A 194 -1.14 24.12 -16.89
C LEU A 194 -2.21 24.42 -17.95
N TYR A 195 -2.19 23.72 -19.08
CA TYR A 195 -3.22 23.81 -20.12
C TYR A 195 -4.63 23.49 -19.58
N ALA A 196 -4.75 22.51 -18.68
CA ALA A 196 -6.04 22.09 -18.16
C ALA A 196 -6.72 23.14 -17.25
N ILE A 197 -5.94 24.02 -16.61
CA ILE A 197 -6.47 25.04 -15.69
C ILE A 197 -6.68 26.41 -16.35
N LEU A 198 -6.04 26.65 -17.49
CA LEU A 198 -6.21 27.89 -18.23
C LEU A 198 -7.56 27.90 -18.96
N ASP A 199 -8.20 29.07 -19.00
CA ASP A 199 -9.42 29.26 -19.78
C ASP A 199 -9.16 28.82 -21.23
N LYS A 200 -10.05 27.97 -21.76
CA LYS A 200 -10.03 27.54 -23.17
C LYS A 200 -10.43 28.70 -24.07
N ASN A 201 -9.55 29.68 -24.16
CA ASN A 201 -9.61 30.78 -25.10
C ASN A 201 -9.48 30.23 -26.53
N GLU A 202 -9.93 31.00 -27.52
CA GLU A 202 -9.79 30.67 -28.95
C GLU A 202 -8.37 30.19 -29.26
N ILE A 203 -8.26 28.91 -29.59
CA ILE A 203 -6.98 28.25 -29.82
C ILE A 203 -6.49 28.65 -31.20
N GLN A 204 -5.25 29.12 -31.27
CA GLN A 204 -4.63 29.61 -32.50
C GLN A 204 -3.73 28.52 -33.09
N THR A 205 -3.67 28.48 -34.42
CA THR A 205 -2.67 27.67 -35.13
C THR A 205 -1.34 28.40 -35.05
N LEU A 206 -0.33 27.78 -34.43
CA LEU A 206 1.00 28.38 -34.27
C LEU A 206 1.71 28.43 -35.63
N ASP A 207 2.46 29.51 -35.88
CA ASP A 207 3.30 29.66 -37.07
C ASP A 207 4.58 28.81 -36.93
N ASP A 208 5.12 28.75 -35.71
CA ASP A 208 6.30 27.97 -35.36
C ASP A 208 6.19 27.43 -33.93
N PHE A 209 6.78 26.26 -33.68
CA PHE A 209 6.81 25.59 -32.38
C PHE A 209 8.07 24.74 -32.25
N GLU A 210 8.84 24.99 -31.19
CA GLU A 210 10.04 24.22 -30.84
C GLU A 210 10.00 23.79 -29.38
N GLU A 211 10.46 22.57 -29.09
CA GLU A 211 10.59 22.01 -27.75
C GLU A 211 12.05 21.63 -27.50
N GLU A 212 12.70 22.35 -26.59
CA GLU A 212 14.03 22.01 -26.08
C GLU A 212 13.88 21.08 -24.86
N VAL A 213 14.15 19.79 -25.08
CA VAL A 213 14.02 18.75 -24.05
C VAL A 213 14.81 19.12 -22.78
N GLY A 214 14.13 19.08 -21.64
CA GLY A 214 14.70 19.40 -20.34
C GLY A 214 14.82 20.89 -20.03
N LYS A 215 14.46 21.78 -20.98
CA LYS A 215 14.55 23.23 -20.79
C LYS A 215 13.20 23.94 -20.91
N GLY A 216 12.47 23.75 -22.01
CA GLY A 216 11.22 24.48 -22.26
C GLY A 216 10.72 24.41 -23.70
N ILE A 217 9.66 25.15 -23.97
CA ILE A 217 8.98 25.26 -25.26
C ILE A 217 8.91 26.71 -25.72
N SER A 218 9.03 26.93 -27.02
CA SER A 218 8.87 28.23 -27.66
C SER A 218 7.92 28.17 -28.84
N ALA A 219 7.17 29.23 -29.07
CA ALA A 219 6.27 29.32 -30.20
C ALA A 219 6.06 30.76 -30.67
N THR A 220 5.63 30.90 -31.93
CA THR A 220 5.29 32.21 -32.51
C THR A 220 3.92 32.20 -33.19
N PHE A 221 3.25 33.36 -33.15
CA PHE A 221 2.00 33.61 -33.88
C PHE A 221 1.86 35.11 -34.19
N ASN A 222 1.64 35.49 -35.47
CA ASN A 222 1.40 36.89 -35.88
C ASN A 222 2.45 37.88 -35.31
N ASN A 223 3.74 37.60 -35.52
CA ASN A 223 4.90 38.34 -34.97
C ASN A 223 5.05 38.36 -33.44
N ASN A 224 4.14 37.76 -32.68
CA ASN A 224 4.33 37.57 -31.24
C ASN A 224 5.09 36.27 -30.98
N SER A 225 5.96 36.29 -29.97
CA SER A 225 6.75 35.14 -29.53
C SER A 225 6.51 34.86 -28.05
N ILE A 226 6.50 33.59 -27.68
CA ILE A 226 6.44 33.16 -26.28
C ILE A 226 7.47 32.06 -26.01
N LYS A 227 8.07 32.10 -24.82
CA LYS A 227 8.86 30.99 -24.26
C LYS A 227 8.28 30.59 -22.91
N VAL A 228 8.19 29.29 -22.68
CA VAL A 228 7.64 28.69 -21.47
C VAL A 228 8.59 27.58 -21.01
N GLY A 229 9.13 27.64 -19.80
CA GLY A 229 10.07 26.62 -19.34
C GLY A 229 10.80 26.96 -18.05
N SER A 230 12.01 26.43 -17.91
CA SER A 230 12.92 26.77 -16.83
C SER A 230 13.30 28.25 -16.85
N TYR A 231 13.70 28.78 -15.69
CA TYR A 231 14.16 30.16 -15.54
C TYR A 231 15.29 30.52 -16.52
N GLU A 232 16.25 29.61 -16.69
CA GLU A 232 17.39 29.77 -17.59
C GLU A 232 16.95 29.81 -19.07
N PHE A 233 15.95 29.01 -19.44
CA PHE A 233 15.45 28.92 -20.82
C PHE A 233 14.72 30.19 -21.28
N VAL A 234 13.95 30.82 -20.39
CA VAL A 234 13.26 32.07 -20.72
C VAL A 234 14.20 33.28 -20.79
N GLY A 235 15.48 33.11 -20.46
CA GLY A 235 16.55 34.07 -20.76
C GLY A 235 16.63 35.28 -19.83
N PHE A 236 16.14 35.16 -18.58
CA PHE A 236 16.29 36.19 -17.56
C PHE A 236 17.30 35.75 -16.48
N PHE A 237 18.23 36.63 -16.14
CA PHE A 237 19.20 36.46 -15.05
C PHE A 237 19.07 37.63 -14.09
N ASP A 238 18.30 37.45 -13.02
CA ASP A 238 18.29 38.36 -11.87
C ASP A 238 18.87 37.62 -10.65
N GLU A 239 19.96 38.15 -10.09
CA GLU A 239 20.73 37.51 -9.02
C GLU A 239 19.94 37.42 -7.69
N ASN A 240 18.84 38.16 -7.55
CA ASN A 240 18.05 38.23 -6.31
C ASN A 240 16.93 37.18 -6.18
N THR A 241 16.65 36.36 -7.19
CA THR A 241 15.57 35.35 -7.17
C THR A 241 15.95 34.03 -6.49
N SER A 242 16.48 34.08 -5.27
CA SER A 242 16.88 32.89 -4.51
C SER A 242 15.69 32.08 -3.95
N GLU A 243 14.54 32.71 -3.67
CA GLU A 243 13.36 32.04 -3.09
C GLU A 243 12.58 31.14 -4.08
N VAL A 244 12.64 31.43 -5.39
CA VAL A 244 11.87 30.70 -6.41
C VAL A 244 12.49 29.34 -6.75
N LYS A 245 13.78 29.13 -6.45
CA LYS A 245 14.53 27.91 -6.78
C LYS A 245 14.03 26.64 -6.09
N ASN A 246 13.30 26.76 -4.98
CA ASN A 246 12.87 25.61 -4.17
C ASN A 246 11.47 25.10 -4.52
N LYS A 247 10.77 25.71 -5.48
CA LYS A 247 9.44 25.27 -5.91
C LYS A 247 9.47 24.81 -7.36
N THR A 248 8.60 23.87 -7.70
CA THR A 248 8.40 23.48 -9.10
C THR A 248 7.72 24.65 -9.81
N THR A 249 8.45 25.34 -10.67
CA THR A 249 7.99 26.56 -11.34
C THR A 249 8.13 26.45 -12.86
N VAL A 250 7.18 27.05 -13.58
CA VAL A 250 7.21 27.20 -15.03
C VAL A 250 7.19 28.68 -15.35
N HIS A 251 8.30 29.17 -15.88
CA HIS A 251 8.51 30.57 -16.19
C HIS A 251 8.00 30.91 -17.59
N ILE A 252 7.59 32.17 -17.77
CA ILE A 252 7.02 32.68 -19.02
C ILE A 252 7.70 33.99 -19.40
N SER A 253 8.13 34.06 -20.65
CA SER A 253 8.48 35.30 -21.31
C SER A 253 7.68 35.46 -22.60
N ALA A 254 7.16 36.66 -22.86
CA ALA A 254 6.50 36.99 -24.11
C ALA A 254 7.20 38.19 -24.75
N ASN A 255 7.48 38.13 -26.05
CA ASN A 255 8.18 39.18 -26.80
C ASN A 255 9.47 39.65 -26.11
N GLN A 256 10.29 38.69 -25.64
CA GLN A 256 11.54 38.92 -24.90
C GLN A 256 11.38 39.63 -23.54
N VAL A 257 10.17 39.82 -23.05
CA VAL A 257 9.89 40.39 -21.73
C VAL A 257 9.47 39.27 -20.78
N TYR A 258 10.15 39.15 -19.64
CA TYR A 258 9.74 38.23 -18.58
C TYR A 258 8.41 38.66 -17.98
N LYS A 259 7.45 37.74 -17.97
CA LYS A 259 6.10 38.00 -17.49
C LYS A 259 5.91 37.48 -16.07
N GLY A 260 6.46 36.33 -15.74
CA GLY A 260 6.25 35.72 -14.43
C GLY A 260 6.46 34.22 -14.45
N CYS A 261 5.97 33.56 -13.40
CA CYS A 261 6.01 32.12 -13.29
C CYS A 261 4.70 31.55 -12.73
N TYR A 262 4.40 30.33 -13.15
CA TYR A 262 3.39 29.48 -12.52
C TYR A 262 4.09 28.58 -11.51
N ILE A 263 3.63 28.64 -10.27
CA ILE A 263 4.15 27.85 -9.16
C ILE A 263 3.23 26.66 -8.95
N PHE A 264 3.79 25.46 -9.01
CA PHE A 264 3.08 24.21 -8.76
C PHE A 264 3.27 23.84 -7.29
N ASN A 265 2.19 23.95 -6.52
CA ASN A 265 2.16 23.47 -5.14
C ASN A 265 1.49 22.09 -5.08
N SER A 266 2.12 21.17 -4.35
CA SER A 266 1.53 19.87 -4.03
C SER A 266 0.44 20.04 -2.97
N GLU A 267 -0.76 19.54 -3.25
CA GLU A 267 -1.85 19.54 -2.27
C GLU A 267 -1.69 18.35 -1.32
N TYR A 268 -1.85 18.61 -0.02
CA TYR A 268 -1.87 17.57 1.01
C TYR A 268 -3.23 16.86 1.01
N ARG A 269 -3.22 15.54 1.21
CA ARG A 269 -4.46 14.75 1.26
C ARG A 269 -5.36 15.18 2.42
N LYS A 270 -6.67 15.08 2.21
CA LYS A 270 -7.67 15.31 3.26
C LYS A 270 -7.58 14.24 4.35
N GLY A 271 -7.83 14.63 5.60
CA GLY A 271 -7.83 13.72 6.75
C GLY A 271 -6.44 13.31 7.26
N ILE A 272 -5.36 13.97 6.79
CA ILE A 272 -3.99 13.71 7.29
C ILE A 272 -3.88 13.98 8.79
N ALA A 273 -4.35 15.12 9.28
CA ALA A 273 -4.26 15.48 10.69
C ALA A 273 -4.97 14.45 11.58
N GLU A 274 -6.21 14.09 11.23
CA GLU A 274 -7.01 13.07 11.92
C GLU A 274 -6.31 11.70 11.95
N LEU A 275 -5.73 11.29 10.82
CA LEU A 275 -4.99 10.03 10.74
C LEU A 275 -3.76 10.04 11.65
N PHE A 276 -2.97 11.12 11.64
CA PHE A 276 -1.75 11.20 12.44
C PHE A 276 -2.08 11.26 13.93
N GLU A 277 -3.11 12.00 14.32
CA GLU A 277 -3.62 11.99 15.71
C GLU A 277 -4.07 10.59 16.14
N GLN A 278 -4.77 9.86 15.27
CA GLN A 278 -5.18 8.48 15.55
C GLN A 278 -3.96 7.56 15.76
N LEU A 279 -2.94 7.68 14.91
CA LEU A 279 -1.75 6.83 14.93
C LEU A 279 -0.81 7.14 16.10
N GLU A 280 -0.62 8.41 16.45
CA GLU A 280 0.28 8.80 17.55
C GLU A 280 -0.19 8.33 18.93
N ASN A 281 -1.47 7.95 19.09
CA ASN A 281 -1.98 7.40 20.34
C ASN A 281 -1.28 6.12 20.78
N ASP A 282 -0.84 5.29 19.82
CA ASP A 282 -0.27 3.96 20.12
C ASP A 282 0.94 3.59 19.26
N LYS A 283 1.40 4.47 18.36
CA LYS A 283 2.53 4.24 17.46
C LYS A 283 3.43 5.45 17.32
N GLU A 284 4.68 5.19 17.00
CA GLU A 284 5.63 6.23 16.59
C GLU A 284 5.40 6.58 15.12
N VAL A 285 5.19 7.87 14.81
CA VAL A 285 4.92 8.35 13.45
C VAL A 285 6.10 9.16 12.93
N ILE A 286 6.57 8.82 11.73
CA ILE A 286 7.75 9.41 11.10
C ILE A 286 7.40 9.77 9.65
N VAL A 287 7.88 10.92 9.18
CA VAL A 287 7.78 11.34 7.78
C VAL A 287 9.17 11.43 7.17
N LEU A 288 9.37 10.74 6.06
CA LEU A 288 10.57 10.81 5.23
C LEU A 288 10.25 11.60 3.96
N SER A 289 11.16 12.47 3.54
CA SER A 289 11.04 13.21 2.28
C SER A 289 12.39 13.32 1.59
N GLY A 290 12.38 13.19 0.26
CA GLY A 290 13.52 13.54 -0.58
C GLY A 290 13.64 15.05 -0.82
N ASP A 291 12.59 15.81 -0.54
CA ASP A 291 12.55 17.26 -0.72
C ASP A 291 13.36 17.97 0.37
N ASN A 292 13.67 19.23 0.13
CA ASN A 292 14.35 20.10 1.09
C ASN A 292 13.43 20.46 2.28
N GLU A 293 14.03 21.11 3.29
CA GLU A 293 13.34 21.46 4.55
C GLU A 293 12.35 22.62 4.42
N GLY A 294 12.13 23.18 3.22
CA GLY A 294 11.31 24.38 3.01
C GLY A 294 9.84 24.24 3.42
N GLU A 295 9.32 23.01 3.50
CA GLU A 295 7.95 22.74 3.96
C GLU A 295 7.86 22.31 5.44
N ARG A 296 8.97 22.34 6.20
CA ARG A 296 9.00 21.89 7.60
C ARG A 296 7.99 22.65 8.46
N GLU A 297 8.01 23.98 8.45
CA GLU A 297 7.11 24.79 9.29
C GLU A 297 5.63 24.53 8.97
N TYR A 298 5.31 24.33 7.69
CA TYR A 298 3.96 23.97 7.28
C TYR A 298 3.56 22.58 7.78
N LEU A 299 4.45 21.59 7.66
CA LEU A 299 4.19 20.23 8.16
C LEU A 299 4.06 20.20 9.69
N GLU A 300 4.87 20.97 10.43
CA GLU A 300 4.79 21.08 11.89
C GLU A 300 3.51 21.76 12.38
N THR A 301 2.88 22.61 11.55
CA THR A 301 1.56 23.19 11.87
C THR A 301 0.40 22.27 11.50
N LEU A 302 0.56 21.47 10.43
CA LEU A 302 -0.47 20.53 9.95
C LEU A 302 -0.53 19.24 10.78
N LEU A 303 0.62 18.77 11.28
CA LEU A 303 0.77 17.48 11.92
C LEU A 303 0.99 17.62 13.44
N PRO A 304 0.69 16.59 14.23
CA PRO A 304 0.92 16.61 15.67
C PRO A 304 2.42 16.79 16.01
N LYS A 305 2.68 17.39 17.18
CA LYS A 305 4.03 17.82 17.60
C LYS A 305 5.06 16.70 17.77
N ASN A 306 4.62 15.45 17.95
CA ASN A 306 5.53 14.33 18.17
C ASN A 306 5.99 13.67 16.87
N THR A 307 5.45 14.09 15.73
CA THR A 307 5.84 13.57 14.42
C THR A 307 7.28 13.97 14.11
N LYS A 308 8.11 12.97 13.76
CA LYS A 308 9.51 13.20 13.39
C LYS A 308 9.64 13.38 11.88
N PHE A 309 10.39 14.39 11.46
CA PHE A 309 10.61 14.71 10.06
C PHE A 309 12.07 14.51 9.65
N PHE A 310 12.29 13.79 8.54
CA PHE A 310 13.61 13.64 7.93
C PHE A 310 13.53 14.02 6.44
N PHE A 311 14.22 15.10 6.07
CA PHE A 311 14.25 15.65 4.72
C PHE A 311 15.54 15.27 4.00
N ASN A 312 15.64 15.60 2.70
CA ASN A 312 16.79 15.33 1.85
C ASN A 312 17.21 13.85 1.80
N GLN A 313 16.25 12.93 1.94
CA GLN A 313 16.49 11.49 1.95
C GLN A 313 16.47 10.91 0.54
N LYS A 314 17.57 10.31 0.09
CA LYS A 314 17.62 9.55 -1.17
C LYS A 314 16.94 8.18 -1.01
N PRO A 315 16.61 7.47 -2.10
CA PRO A 315 16.01 6.14 -2.02
C PRO A 315 16.78 5.15 -1.12
N ASP A 316 18.11 5.13 -1.21
CA ASP A 316 18.98 4.29 -0.36
C ASP A 316 18.96 4.72 1.11
N ASP A 317 18.88 6.03 1.38
CA ASP A 317 18.78 6.55 2.74
C ASP A 317 17.47 6.12 3.40
N LYS A 318 16.36 6.20 2.65
CA LYS A 318 15.04 5.71 3.12
C LYS A 318 15.11 4.24 3.50
N LEU A 319 15.75 3.39 2.66
CA LEU A 319 15.92 1.97 2.97
C LEU A 319 16.75 1.76 4.24
N ASN A 320 17.91 2.43 4.34
CA ASN A 320 18.79 2.31 5.50
C ASN A 320 18.15 2.82 6.80
N PHE A 321 17.29 3.84 6.70
CA PHE A 321 16.51 4.34 7.81
C PHE A 321 15.56 3.27 8.35
N ILE A 322 14.78 2.62 7.48
CA ILE A 322 13.90 1.50 7.87
C ILE A 322 14.70 0.37 8.51
N LYS A 323 15.87 0.04 7.95
CA LYS A 323 16.76 -1.00 8.51
C LYS A 323 17.25 -0.65 9.92
N THR A 324 17.60 0.61 10.16
CA THR A 324 18.04 1.10 11.47
C THR A 324 16.93 0.99 12.51
N LEU A 325 15.69 1.37 12.15
CA LEU A 325 14.52 1.19 13.01
C LEU A 325 14.31 -0.29 13.37
N GLN A 326 14.38 -1.18 12.38
CA GLN A 326 14.24 -2.62 12.61
C GLN A 326 15.36 -3.20 13.49
N GLN A 327 16.60 -2.71 13.35
CA GLN A 327 17.72 -3.09 14.22
C GLN A 327 17.49 -2.66 15.68
N SER A 328 16.77 -1.55 15.90
CA SER A 328 16.33 -1.15 17.25
C SER A 328 15.13 -1.96 17.79
N GLY A 329 14.68 -2.99 17.06
CA GLY A 329 13.59 -3.88 17.47
C GLY A 329 12.20 -3.43 17.05
N LYS A 330 12.07 -2.29 16.34
CA LYS A 330 10.79 -1.74 15.90
C LYS A 330 10.17 -2.58 14.78
N GLN A 331 8.84 -2.67 14.79
CA GLN A 331 8.04 -3.26 13.72
C GLN A 331 7.42 -2.17 12.86
N VAL A 332 7.93 -2.02 11.64
CA VAL A 332 7.75 -0.82 10.83
C VAL A 332 6.75 -1.03 9.68
N LEU A 333 5.72 -0.18 9.63
CA LEU A 333 4.91 0.08 8.45
C LEU A 333 5.60 1.16 7.60
N MET A 334 5.89 0.90 6.32
CA MET A 334 6.25 1.95 5.37
C MET A 334 5.04 2.23 4.48
N VAL A 335 4.64 3.49 4.35
CA VAL A 335 3.56 3.94 3.45
C VAL A 335 4.16 4.85 2.39
N GLY A 336 3.84 4.55 1.14
CA GLY A 336 4.61 5.02 0.01
C GLY A 336 3.83 5.14 -1.30
N ASP A 337 4.46 5.67 -2.36
CA ASP A 337 3.88 5.73 -3.71
C ASP A 337 4.36 4.58 -4.62
N GLY A 338 5.42 3.88 -4.20
CA GLY A 338 5.97 2.72 -4.86
C GLY A 338 7.01 3.01 -5.94
N LEU A 339 7.29 4.28 -6.25
CA LEU A 339 8.24 4.67 -7.29
C LEU A 339 9.64 4.90 -6.70
N ASN A 340 9.77 5.84 -5.76
CA ASN A 340 11.06 6.24 -5.20
C ASN A 340 11.42 5.53 -3.89
N ASP A 341 10.50 4.73 -3.38
CA ASP A 341 10.54 4.11 -2.05
C ASP A 341 10.39 2.58 -2.11
N ALA A 342 10.43 1.98 -3.30
CA ALA A 342 10.33 0.54 -3.50
C ALA A 342 11.30 -0.26 -2.62
N GLY A 343 12.54 0.23 -2.45
CA GLY A 343 13.53 -0.38 -1.56
C GLY A 343 13.13 -0.32 -0.09
N ALA A 344 12.65 0.83 0.38
CA ALA A 344 12.19 1.03 1.75
C ALA A 344 10.91 0.23 2.06
N LEU A 345 9.96 0.19 1.10
CA LEU A 345 8.76 -0.65 1.15
C LEU A 345 9.12 -2.12 1.30
N LYS A 346 10.04 -2.64 0.47
CA LYS A 346 10.48 -4.04 0.54
C LYS A 346 11.19 -4.37 1.85
N GLN A 347 12.01 -3.45 2.36
CA GLN A 347 12.78 -3.62 3.60
C GLN A 347 11.88 -3.63 4.84
N SER A 348 10.77 -2.89 4.81
CA SER A 348 9.84 -2.78 5.95
C SER A 348 9.18 -4.11 6.37
N ASN A 349 8.56 -4.13 7.55
CA ASN A 349 7.81 -5.31 7.98
C ASN A 349 6.58 -5.47 7.10
N VAL A 350 5.85 -4.36 6.90
CA VAL A 350 4.72 -4.23 5.99
C VAL A 350 4.90 -2.95 5.17
N GLY A 351 4.87 -3.07 3.84
CA GLY A 351 4.93 -1.94 2.91
C GLY A 351 3.59 -1.69 2.22
N PHE A 352 3.03 -0.49 2.37
CA PHE A 352 1.79 -0.05 1.71
C PHE A 352 2.07 0.95 0.61
N VAL A 353 1.47 0.73 -0.56
CA VAL A 353 1.45 1.70 -1.65
C VAL A 353 0.10 2.39 -1.70
N ILE A 354 0.11 3.72 -1.66
CA ILE A 354 -1.06 4.55 -1.92
C ILE A 354 -1.20 4.70 -3.43
N SER A 355 -2.32 4.24 -3.97
CA SER A 355 -2.59 4.27 -5.40
C SER A 355 -3.75 5.20 -5.73
N GLU A 356 -3.48 6.18 -6.58
CA GLU A 356 -4.48 7.05 -7.20
C GLU A 356 -5.14 6.40 -8.42
N ASN A 357 -4.47 5.42 -9.02
CA ASN A 357 -4.92 4.69 -10.19
C ASN A 357 -4.45 3.24 -10.08
N THR A 358 -5.42 2.32 -10.03
CA THR A 358 -5.19 0.88 -9.83
C THR A 358 -4.27 0.23 -10.87
N ASN A 359 -3.95 0.93 -11.96
CA ASN A 359 -3.08 0.46 -13.05
C ASN A 359 -1.59 0.79 -12.87
N VAL A 360 -1.21 1.60 -11.87
CA VAL A 360 0.20 1.92 -11.56
C VAL A 360 0.47 1.46 -10.14
N PHE A 361 1.28 0.40 -10.00
CA PHE A 361 1.62 -0.17 -8.70
C PHE A 361 3.06 -0.71 -8.69
N SER A 362 3.66 -0.71 -7.51
CA SER A 362 5.00 -1.24 -7.28
C SER A 362 4.94 -2.69 -6.80
N PRO A 363 5.70 -3.62 -7.41
CA PRO A 363 5.75 -5.01 -6.96
C PRO A 363 6.43 -5.20 -5.60
N ALA A 364 7.04 -4.14 -5.06
CA ALA A 364 7.79 -4.15 -3.80
C ALA A 364 6.93 -3.99 -2.52
N CYS A 365 5.60 -3.95 -2.64
CA CYS A 365 4.69 -3.74 -1.52
C CYS A 365 3.98 -5.02 -1.05
N ASP A 366 3.53 -5.01 0.21
CA ASP A 366 2.72 -6.06 0.83
C ASP A 366 1.20 -5.75 0.72
N GLY A 367 0.84 -4.49 0.46
CA GLY A 367 -0.54 -4.07 0.24
C GLY A 367 -0.68 -2.78 -0.58
N ILE A 368 -1.79 -2.68 -1.31
CA ILE A 368 -2.17 -1.51 -2.11
C ILE A 368 -3.42 -0.89 -1.49
N LEU A 369 -3.35 0.40 -1.17
CA LEU A 369 -4.46 1.18 -0.62
C LEU A 369 -4.94 2.19 -1.65
N ASP A 370 -6.23 2.18 -1.95
CA ASP A 370 -6.84 3.25 -2.75
C ASP A 370 -6.72 4.58 -2.00
N ALA A 371 -6.24 5.61 -2.70
CA ALA A 371 -6.02 6.95 -2.19
C ALA A 371 -7.22 7.57 -1.45
N SER A 372 -8.46 7.22 -1.85
CA SER A 372 -9.68 7.70 -1.17
C SER A 372 -9.83 7.18 0.27
N GLN A 373 -9.12 6.11 0.62
CA GLN A 373 -9.17 5.46 1.92
C GLN A 373 -7.93 5.77 2.79
N PHE A 374 -7.10 6.73 2.38
CA PHE A 374 -5.88 7.14 3.09
C PHE A 374 -6.12 7.39 4.59
N ARG A 375 -7.19 8.11 4.94
CA ARG A 375 -7.54 8.41 6.34
C ARG A 375 -7.82 7.18 7.21
N LYS A 376 -8.15 6.03 6.61
CA LYS A 376 -8.52 4.79 7.34
C LYS A 376 -7.34 3.89 7.69
N ILE A 377 -6.10 4.30 7.42
CA ILE A 377 -4.90 3.50 7.76
C ILE A 377 -4.92 3.08 9.24
N GLY A 378 -5.27 3.97 10.16
CA GLY A 378 -5.41 3.65 11.58
C GLY A 378 -6.42 2.54 11.85
N ASP A 379 -7.59 2.59 11.20
CA ASP A 379 -8.66 1.60 11.38
C ASP A 379 -8.28 0.22 10.85
N TYR A 380 -7.55 0.15 9.73
CA TYR A 380 -7.03 -1.12 9.21
C TYR A 380 -6.07 -1.79 10.20
N LEU A 381 -5.22 -1.00 10.86
CA LEU A 381 -4.30 -1.50 11.89
C LEU A 381 -5.06 -1.96 13.14
N GLU A 382 -6.08 -1.22 13.56
CA GLU A 382 -6.93 -1.61 14.70
C GLU A 382 -7.71 -2.90 14.41
N LEU A 383 -8.27 -3.04 13.21
CA LEU A 383 -8.99 -4.26 12.80
C LEU A 383 -8.02 -5.46 12.70
N SER A 384 -6.78 -5.23 12.27
CA SER A 384 -5.74 -6.28 12.27
C SER A 384 -5.42 -6.77 13.69
N LYS A 385 -5.22 -5.84 14.64
CA LYS A 385 -5.06 -6.17 16.08
C LYS A 385 -6.25 -6.98 16.60
N SER A 386 -7.44 -6.59 16.20
CA SER A 386 -8.70 -7.24 16.57
C SER A 386 -8.83 -8.64 15.98
N GLY A 387 -8.46 -8.84 14.71
CA GLY A 387 -8.41 -10.15 14.07
C GLY A 387 -7.51 -11.13 14.82
N VAL A 388 -6.30 -10.69 15.21
CA VAL A 388 -5.40 -11.51 16.04
C VAL A 388 -5.98 -11.81 17.43
N LYS A 389 -6.70 -10.87 18.04
CA LYS A 389 -7.43 -11.12 19.31
C LYS A 389 -8.51 -12.18 19.13
N ILE A 390 -9.27 -12.16 18.01
CA ILE A 390 -10.28 -13.17 17.70
C ILE A 390 -9.64 -14.54 17.52
N ILE A 391 -8.50 -14.63 16.84
CA ILE A 391 -7.75 -15.90 16.71
C ILE A 391 -7.36 -16.43 18.10
N LYS A 392 -6.82 -15.59 18.98
CA LYS A 392 -6.48 -15.98 20.36
C LYS A 392 -7.71 -16.44 21.16
N LEU A 393 -8.84 -15.76 21.02
CA LEU A 393 -10.07 -16.12 21.71
C LEU A 393 -10.66 -17.44 21.18
N ALA A 394 -10.64 -17.65 19.87
CA ALA A 394 -11.03 -18.90 19.24
C ALA A 394 -10.13 -20.06 19.69
N PHE A 395 -8.83 -19.80 19.85
CA PHE A 395 -7.89 -20.77 20.41
C PHE A 395 -8.24 -21.15 21.85
N ILE A 396 -8.51 -20.16 22.72
CA ILE A 396 -8.93 -20.40 24.10
C ILE A 396 -10.23 -21.23 24.14
N LEU A 397 -11.21 -20.87 23.31
CA LEU A 397 -12.49 -21.58 23.23
C LEU A 397 -12.30 -23.03 22.76
N SER A 398 -11.47 -23.26 21.74
CA SER A 398 -11.14 -24.60 21.27
C SER A 398 -10.41 -25.42 22.33
N LEU A 399 -9.51 -24.80 23.10
CA LEU A 399 -8.79 -25.47 24.17
C LEU A 399 -9.73 -25.90 25.29
N LEU A 400 -10.67 -25.04 25.70
CA LEU A 400 -11.68 -25.37 26.71
C LEU A 400 -12.56 -26.55 26.27
N TYR A 401 -12.99 -26.55 25.00
CA TYR A 401 -13.75 -27.65 24.43
C TYR A 401 -12.98 -28.98 24.48
N ASN A 402 -11.71 -28.94 24.04
CA ASN A 402 -10.85 -30.13 24.02
C ASN A 402 -10.52 -30.61 25.43
N LEU A 403 -10.29 -29.72 26.40
CA LEU A 403 -10.06 -30.10 27.81
C LEU A 403 -11.29 -30.77 28.43
N GLY A 404 -12.48 -30.23 28.18
CA GLY A 404 -13.74 -30.84 28.62
C GLY A 404 -13.92 -32.24 28.04
N GLY A 405 -13.81 -32.37 26.71
CA GLY A 405 -13.94 -33.66 26.03
C GLY A 405 -12.86 -34.66 26.44
N LEU A 406 -11.61 -34.22 26.60
CA LEU A 406 -10.48 -35.04 27.04
C LEU A 406 -10.72 -35.59 28.45
N SER A 407 -11.27 -34.78 29.36
CA SER A 407 -11.60 -35.22 30.71
C SER A 407 -12.60 -36.38 30.69
N PHE A 408 -13.67 -36.29 29.88
CA PHE A 408 -14.63 -37.39 29.70
C PHE A 408 -14.04 -38.61 29.00
N ALA A 409 -13.12 -38.40 28.05
CA ALA A 409 -12.43 -39.49 27.35
C ALA A 409 -11.50 -40.26 28.28
N VAL A 410 -10.69 -39.56 29.08
CA VAL A 410 -9.76 -40.17 30.07
C VAL A 410 -10.52 -40.93 31.15
N LEU A 411 -11.68 -40.42 31.59
CA LEU A 411 -12.56 -41.12 32.55
C LEU A 411 -13.28 -42.34 31.97
N GLY A 412 -13.15 -42.62 30.66
CA GLY A 412 -13.80 -43.76 30.01
C GLY A 412 -15.32 -43.62 29.86
N HIS A 413 -15.86 -42.41 30.01
CA HIS A 413 -17.28 -42.12 29.81
C HIS A 413 -17.62 -41.78 28.35
N LEU A 414 -16.61 -41.47 27.52
CA LEU A 414 -16.81 -41.09 26.14
C LEU A 414 -16.62 -42.28 25.17
N ARG A 415 -17.65 -42.58 24.39
CA ARG A 415 -17.55 -43.55 23.28
C ARG A 415 -16.94 -42.86 22.04
N PRO A 416 -16.12 -43.57 21.23
CA PRO A 416 -15.50 -42.98 20.03
C PRO A 416 -16.50 -42.37 19.04
N VAL A 417 -17.70 -42.95 18.91
CA VAL A 417 -18.77 -42.41 18.05
C VAL A 417 -19.24 -41.03 18.52
N ILE A 418 -19.34 -40.80 19.83
CA ILE A 418 -19.74 -39.50 20.39
C ILE A 418 -18.62 -38.48 20.15
N ALA A 419 -17.36 -38.88 20.37
CA ALA A 419 -16.19 -38.05 20.05
C ALA A 419 -16.19 -37.62 18.57
N ALA A 420 -16.47 -38.55 17.65
CA ALA A 420 -16.51 -38.29 16.21
C ALA A 420 -17.59 -37.28 15.79
N ILE A 421 -18.70 -37.17 16.53
CA ILE A 421 -19.77 -36.18 16.27
C ILE A 421 -19.41 -34.82 16.89
N LEU A 422 -18.83 -34.82 18.09
CA LEU A 422 -18.46 -33.61 18.82
C LEU A 422 -17.38 -32.79 18.10
N MET A 423 -16.42 -33.44 17.45
CA MET A 423 -15.29 -32.75 16.81
C MET A 423 -15.66 -31.85 15.61
N PRO A 424 -16.48 -32.29 14.64
CA PRO A 424 -17.00 -31.41 13.60
C PRO A 424 -17.86 -30.26 14.16
N LEU A 425 -18.70 -30.52 15.18
CA LEU A 425 -19.52 -29.49 15.81
C LEU A 425 -18.67 -28.40 16.46
N SER A 426 -17.59 -28.78 17.14
CA SER A 426 -16.61 -27.84 17.69
C SER A 426 -16.03 -26.95 16.59
N SER A 427 -15.55 -27.58 15.50
CA SER A 427 -14.96 -26.86 14.38
C SER A 427 -15.94 -25.87 13.73
N ILE A 428 -17.20 -26.30 13.51
CA ILE A 428 -18.26 -25.42 12.99
C ILE A 428 -18.52 -24.26 13.94
N SER A 429 -18.60 -24.50 15.25
CA SER A 429 -18.87 -23.42 16.22
C SER A 429 -17.76 -22.36 16.23
N ILE A 430 -16.49 -22.78 16.11
CA ILE A 430 -15.35 -21.86 15.98
C ILE A 430 -15.39 -21.07 14.67
N VAL A 431 -15.71 -21.72 13.55
CA VAL A 431 -15.84 -21.02 12.25
C VAL A 431 -16.97 -20.00 12.28
N VAL A 432 -18.13 -20.36 12.85
CA VAL A 432 -19.26 -19.43 13.00
C VAL A 432 -18.88 -18.26 13.92
N PHE A 433 -18.28 -18.55 15.07
CA PHE A 433 -17.81 -17.54 16.02
C PHE A 433 -16.85 -16.54 15.37
N THR A 434 -15.78 -17.04 14.74
CA THR A 434 -14.75 -16.20 14.10
C THR A 434 -15.32 -15.36 12.97
N THR A 435 -16.21 -15.93 12.15
CA THR A 435 -16.87 -15.23 11.04
C THR A 435 -17.79 -14.12 11.54
N ILE A 436 -18.62 -14.37 12.55
CA ILE A 436 -19.54 -13.38 13.13
C ILE A 436 -18.75 -12.28 13.84
N ALA A 437 -17.75 -12.64 14.65
CA ALA A 437 -16.93 -11.69 15.39
C ALA A 437 -16.18 -10.74 14.45
N THR A 438 -15.52 -11.26 13.41
CA THR A 438 -14.82 -10.43 12.41
C THR A 438 -15.79 -9.55 11.63
N GLN A 439 -16.98 -10.05 11.27
CA GLN A 439 -17.99 -9.26 10.57
C GLN A 439 -18.56 -8.13 11.44
N TYR A 440 -18.74 -8.39 12.73
CA TYR A 440 -19.19 -7.38 13.70
C TYR A 440 -18.14 -6.27 13.88
N MET A 441 -16.87 -6.65 14.06
CA MET A 441 -15.79 -5.67 14.23
C MET A 441 -15.52 -4.87 12.95
N GLY A 442 -15.62 -5.51 11.78
CA GLY A 442 -15.51 -4.83 10.49
C GLY A 442 -16.65 -3.85 10.19
N LYS A 443 -17.72 -3.83 10.99
CA LYS A 443 -18.81 -2.85 10.84
C LYS A 443 -18.36 -1.42 11.17
N LYS A 444 -17.41 -1.25 12.11
CA LYS A 444 -16.83 0.05 12.46
C LYS A 444 -16.20 0.70 11.22
N LEU A 445 -15.41 -0.07 10.46
CA LEU A 445 -14.77 0.38 9.22
C LEU A 445 -15.75 0.84 8.13
N ARG A 446 -16.96 0.24 8.10
CA ARG A 446 -18.02 0.52 7.12
C ARG A 446 -18.87 1.73 7.47
N MET A 447 -18.98 2.07 8.76
CA MET A 447 -19.91 3.11 9.22
C MET A 447 -19.48 4.53 8.81
N ASP A 448 -18.20 4.75 8.48
CA ASP A 448 -17.70 6.06 8.04
C ASP A 448 -17.92 6.37 6.54
N ILE A 449 -18.43 5.42 5.75
CA ILE A 449 -18.83 5.68 4.35
C ILE A 449 -20.20 6.38 4.28
N ASN A 450 -21.10 6.11 5.23
CA ASN A 450 -22.47 6.62 5.19
C ASN A 450 -22.64 8.05 5.74
N LYS A 451 -21.57 8.70 6.18
CA LYS A 451 -21.62 10.12 6.60
C LYS A 451 -21.25 11.11 5.49
N GLU A 452 -20.77 10.63 4.35
CA GLU A 452 -20.29 11.49 3.24
C GLU A 452 -21.15 11.42 1.97
N ASN A 453 -22.33 10.79 2.03
CA ASN A 453 -23.33 10.87 0.97
C ASN A 453 -24.50 11.76 1.38
#